data_AF-A0A2N3TE87-F1
#
_entry.id   AF-A0A2N3TE87-F1
#
_cell.length_a   1.000
_cell.length_b   1.000
_cell.length_c   1.000
_cell.angle_alpha   90.00
_cell.angle_beta   90.00
_cell.angle_gamma   90.00
#
_symmetry.space_group_name_H-M   'P 1'
#
loop_
_entity.id
_entity.type
_entity.pdbx_description
1 polymer ?
#
loop_
_entity_poly.entity_id
_entity_poly.type
_entity_poly.pdbx_seq_one_letter_code
_entity_poly.pdbx_strand_id
1 'polypeptide(L)'
;MKFGVWQVESDALVGKVGYDYIIADSRFWETQDYNGYLVWSWLIHLTEKSWIDKQTVKDLNTAFFFCQDYYKKYKPKNLPYISTAQTLNIQKQLLEINEEMQKKEKIDKHGIIEIETEGMTKYSELLNGITYL
;
A
#
# COMPACT_ATOMS: atom_id res chain seq x y z
N MET A 1 -3.09 -20.18 3.99
CA MET A 1 -2.59 -19.54 5.25
C MET A 1 -3.27 -18.18 5.39
N LYS A 2 -3.49 -17.63 6.61
CA LYS A 2 -4.26 -16.39 6.79
C LYS A 2 -3.55 -15.38 7.70
N PHE A 3 -3.59 -14.10 7.31
CA PHE A 3 -3.03 -12.94 8.02
C PHE A 3 -4.09 -11.82 8.03
N GLY A 4 -4.83 -11.68 9.12
CA GLY A 4 -5.93 -10.70 9.18
C GLY A 4 -6.98 -10.92 8.08
N VAL A 5 -7.20 -9.91 7.23
CA VAL A 5 -8.11 -9.99 6.06
C VAL A 5 -7.49 -10.71 4.85
N TRP A 6 -6.20 -11.03 4.90
CA TRP A 6 -5.45 -11.60 3.79
C TRP A 6 -5.34 -13.12 3.89
N GLN A 7 -5.59 -13.81 2.79
CA GLN A 7 -5.55 -15.26 2.68
C GLN A 7 -4.60 -15.65 1.54
N VAL A 8 -3.58 -16.44 1.87
CA VAL A 8 -2.69 -17.07 0.90
C VAL A 8 -3.37 -18.31 0.34
N GLU A 9 -3.60 -18.30 -0.97
CA GLU A 9 -4.18 -19.39 -1.76
C GLU A 9 -3.07 -20.15 -2.52
N SER A 10 -3.43 -21.03 -3.45
CA SER A 10 -2.44 -21.79 -4.23
C SER A 10 -1.64 -20.93 -5.22
N ASP A 11 -2.24 -19.85 -5.71
CA ASP A 11 -1.81 -19.06 -6.85
C ASP A 11 -2.00 -17.54 -6.64
N ALA A 12 -2.39 -17.13 -5.43
CA ALA A 12 -2.65 -15.73 -5.14
C ALA A 12 -2.60 -15.41 -3.63
N LEU A 13 -2.50 -14.11 -3.34
CA LEU A 13 -2.87 -13.51 -2.07
C LEU A 13 -4.20 -12.79 -2.25
N VAL A 14 -5.20 -13.15 -1.45
CA VAL A 14 -6.57 -12.64 -1.54
C VAL A 14 -6.93 -11.86 -0.29
N GLY A 15 -7.26 -10.58 -0.43
CA GLY A 15 -7.80 -9.73 0.64
C GLY A 15 -9.32 -9.73 0.61
N LYS A 16 -9.99 -10.10 1.71
CA LYS A 16 -11.45 -10.18 1.81
C LYS A 16 -12.01 -8.99 2.60
N VAL A 17 -12.47 -7.96 1.89
CA VAL A 17 -12.86 -6.65 2.46
C VAL A 17 -14.18 -6.13 1.89
N GLY A 18 -15.22 -6.97 1.94
CA GLY A 18 -16.52 -6.73 1.30
C GLY A 18 -16.54 -7.11 -0.18
N TYR A 19 -15.37 -7.20 -0.80
CA TYR A 19 -15.08 -7.83 -2.08
C TYR A 19 -13.67 -8.46 -2.03
N ASP A 20 -13.34 -9.27 -3.03
CA ASP A 20 -12.05 -9.94 -3.11
C ASP A 20 -11.03 -9.08 -3.87
N TYR A 21 -9.90 -8.81 -3.23
CA TYR A 21 -8.75 -8.16 -3.83
C TYR A 21 -7.64 -9.19 -4.06
N ILE A 22 -7.27 -9.43 -5.33
CA ILE A 22 -6.43 -10.57 -5.70
C ILE A 22 -5.08 -10.10 -6.23
N ILE A 23 -4.00 -10.55 -5.58
CA ILE A 23 -2.61 -10.41 -6.07
C ILE A 23 -2.15 -11.80 -6.52
N ALA A 24 -2.04 -12.01 -7.83
CA ALA A 24 -1.58 -13.29 -8.37
C ALA A 24 -0.12 -13.58 -8.03
N ASP A 25 0.25 -14.86 -7.99
CA ASP A 25 1.56 -15.42 -7.69
C ASP A 25 2.69 -15.03 -8.65
N SER A 26 2.39 -14.34 -9.74
CA SER A 26 3.36 -13.75 -10.67
C SER A 26 3.61 -12.27 -10.38
N ARG A 27 2.76 -11.63 -9.57
CA ARG A 27 2.75 -10.18 -9.37
C ARG A 27 3.47 -9.71 -8.11
N PHE A 28 3.89 -10.62 -7.20
CA PHE A 28 4.64 -10.23 -5.99
C PHE A 28 6.04 -9.64 -6.27
N TRP A 29 6.50 -9.63 -7.52
CA TRP A 29 7.79 -9.07 -7.95
C TRP A 29 7.61 -7.84 -8.82
N GLU A 30 6.38 -7.33 -8.94
CA GLU A 30 6.13 -6.06 -9.58
C GLU A 30 6.76 -4.94 -8.75
N THR A 31 7.48 -4.09 -9.47
CA THR A 31 8.20 -2.95 -8.90
C THR A 31 7.74 -1.68 -9.61
N GLN A 32 7.88 -0.55 -8.95
CA GLN A 32 7.61 0.75 -9.55
C GLN A 32 8.68 1.75 -9.10
N ASP A 33 8.91 2.75 -9.93
CA ASP A 33 9.64 3.94 -9.51
C ASP A 33 8.72 4.82 -8.67
N TYR A 34 9.20 5.22 -7.50
CA TYR A 34 8.54 6.20 -6.64
C TYR A 34 9.56 7.28 -6.27
N ASN A 35 9.50 8.40 -7.01
CA ASN A 35 10.40 9.54 -6.86
C ASN A 35 11.89 9.15 -6.97
N GLY A 36 12.24 8.32 -7.96
CA GLY A 36 13.62 7.87 -8.20
C GLY A 36 14.06 6.67 -7.36
N TYR A 37 13.17 6.13 -6.52
CA TYR A 37 13.42 4.93 -5.72
C TYR A 37 12.60 3.75 -6.23
N LEU A 38 13.27 2.62 -6.47
CA LEU A 38 12.60 1.39 -6.86
C LEU A 38 11.99 0.70 -5.63
N VAL A 39 10.67 0.50 -5.66
CA VAL A 39 9.87 -0.03 -4.53
C VAL A 39 8.93 -1.15 -4.97
N TRP A 40 8.41 -1.94 -4.02
CA TRP A 40 7.40 -2.96 -4.31
C TRP A 40 6.06 -2.32 -4.65
N SER A 41 5.59 -2.50 -5.88
CA SER A 41 4.44 -1.75 -6.41
C SER A 41 3.16 -2.00 -5.61
N TRP A 42 2.84 -3.26 -5.32
CA TRP A 42 1.64 -3.61 -4.55
C TRP A 42 1.58 -3.04 -3.14
N LEU A 43 2.73 -2.98 -2.45
CA LEU A 43 2.78 -2.45 -1.10
C LEU A 43 2.47 -0.95 -1.08
N ILE A 44 2.86 -0.21 -2.13
CA ILE A 44 2.53 1.20 -2.29
C ILE A 44 1.08 1.36 -2.75
N HIS A 45 0.68 0.67 -3.82
CA HIS A 45 -0.65 0.81 -4.41
C HIS A 45 -1.78 0.53 -3.42
N LEU A 46 -1.60 -0.44 -2.51
CA LEU A 46 -2.62 -0.74 -1.51
C LEU A 46 -2.83 0.40 -0.50
N THR A 47 -1.84 1.25 -0.26
CA THR A 47 -2.04 2.43 0.62
C THR A 47 -3.04 3.45 0.07
N GLU A 48 -3.34 3.42 -1.23
CA GLU A 48 -4.34 4.28 -1.86
C GLU A 48 -5.78 3.83 -1.54
N LYS A 49 -5.97 2.63 -0.97
CA LYS A 49 -7.30 2.10 -0.69
C LYS A 49 -7.79 2.60 0.66
N SER A 50 -9.02 3.11 0.70
CA SER A 50 -9.64 3.69 1.90
C SER A 50 -9.81 2.72 3.07
N TRP A 51 -9.86 1.41 2.80
CA TRP A 51 -9.98 0.35 3.81
C TRP A 51 -8.64 -0.13 4.36
N ILE A 52 -7.52 0.32 3.80
CA ILE A 52 -6.19 0.02 4.33
C ILE A 52 -5.87 1.01 5.44
N ASP A 53 -5.59 0.46 6.61
CA ASP A 53 -5.21 1.16 7.83
C ASP A 53 -3.90 0.57 8.40
N LYS A 54 -3.42 1.12 9.52
CA LYS A 54 -2.20 0.65 10.21
C LYS A 54 -2.21 -0.82 10.58
N GLN A 55 -3.37 -1.41 10.86
CA GLN A 55 -3.45 -2.80 11.28
C GLN A 55 -3.46 -3.73 10.05
N THR A 56 -4.33 -3.45 9.10
CA THR A 56 -4.49 -4.22 7.86
C THR A 56 -3.25 -4.14 6.97
N VAL A 57 -2.50 -3.04 6.97
CA VAL A 57 -1.24 -2.92 6.24
C VAL A 57 -0.12 -3.75 6.86
N LYS A 58 -0.11 -3.92 8.19
CA LYS A 58 0.86 -4.78 8.87
C LYS A 58 0.63 -6.25 8.49
N ASP A 59 -0.64 -6.65 8.45
CA ASP A 59 -1.05 -7.97 8.01
C ASP A 59 -0.71 -8.18 6.52
N LEU A 60 -0.96 -7.17 5.67
CA LEU A 60 -0.55 -7.16 4.26
C LEU A 60 0.97 -7.39 4.13
N ASN A 61 1.78 -6.60 4.82
CA ASN A 61 3.25 -6.69 4.70
C ASN A 61 3.74 -8.08 5.07
N THR A 62 3.20 -8.63 6.17
CA THR A 62 3.53 -9.99 6.61
C THR A 62 3.14 -11.02 5.56
N ALA A 63 1.91 -10.94 5.04
CA ALA A 63 1.42 -11.87 4.04
C ALA A 63 2.18 -11.75 2.71
N PHE A 64 2.50 -10.53 2.28
CA PHE A 64 3.19 -10.25 1.03
C PHE A 64 4.62 -10.82 1.04
N PHE A 65 5.39 -10.57 2.12
CA PHE A 65 6.75 -11.12 2.22
C PHE A 65 6.74 -12.64 2.43
N PHE A 66 5.74 -13.18 3.11
CA PHE A 66 5.51 -14.62 3.15
C PHE A 66 5.30 -15.18 1.73
N CYS A 67 4.44 -14.55 0.93
CA CYS A 67 4.19 -14.96 -0.45
C CYS A 67 5.45 -14.87 -1.33
N GLN A 68 6.27 -13.83 -1.18
CA GLN A 68 7.53 -13.73 -1.94
C GLN A 68 8.47 -14.91 -1.67
N ASP A 69 8.55 -15.39 -0.42
CA ASP A 69 9.34 -16.58 -0.08
C ASP A 69 8.65 -17.87 -0.57
N TYR A 70 7.35 -18.00 -0.31
CA TYR A 70 6.56 -19.18 -0.67
C TYR A 70 6.55 -19.44 -2.19
N TYR A 71 6.43 -18.38 -2.99
CA TYR A 71 6.38 -18.43 -4.44
C TYR A 71 7.71 -18.07 -5.10
N LYS A 72 8.85 -18.15 -4.38
CA LYS A 72 10.18 -17.79 -4.89
C LYS A 72 10.56 -18.41 -6.24
N LYS A 73 9.95 -19.53 -6.62
CA LYS A 73 10.12 -20.17 -7.94
C LYS A 73 9.76 -19.25 -9.12
N TYR A 74 8.89 -18.27 -8.91
CA TYR A 74 8.48 -17.31 -9.94
C TYR A 74 9.30 -16.01 -9.91
N LYS A 75 10.29 -15.91 -9.00
CA LYS A 75 11.15 -14.74 -8.92
C LYS A 75 11.90 -14.53 -10.24
N PRO A 76 11.82 -13.34 -10.87
CA PRO A 76 12.60 -13.04 -12.06
C PRO A 76 14.10 -13.14 -11.77
N LYS A 77 14.85 -13.78 -12.67
CA LYS A 77 16.31 -13.99 -12.51
C LYS A 77 17.10 -12.68 -12.42
N ASN A 78 16.66 -11.67 -13.17
CA ASN A 78 17.31 -10.37 -13.28
C ASN A 78 16.57 -9.28 -12.50
N LEU A 79 15.86 -9.64 -11.42
CA LEU A 79 15.18 -8.66 -10.59
C LEU A 79 16.24 -7.74 -9.94
N PRO A 80 16.18 -6.41 -10.14
CA PRO A 80 17.08 -5.48 -9.49
C PRO A 80 16.94 -5.55 -7.96
N TYR A 81 17.87 -4.93 -7.23
CA TYR A 81 17.69 -4.76 -5.79
C TYR A 81 16.54 -3.79 -5.52
N ILE A 82 15.60 -4.20 -4.67
CA ILE A 82 14.51 -3.37 -4.16
C ILE A 82 14.69 -3.19 -2.67
N SER A 83 14.74 -1.94 -2.22
CA SER A 83 14.87 -1.64 -0.80
C SER A 83 13.53 -1.84 -0.11
N THR A 84 13.41 -2.96 0.61
CA THR A 84 12.26 -3.21 1.49
C THR A 84 12.13 -2.13 2.55
N ALA A 85 13.25 -1.67 3.14
CA ALA A 85 13.23 -0.59 4.12
C ALA A 85 12.66 0.71 3.53
N GLN A 86 13.08 1.09 2.33
CA GLN A 86 12.56 2.27 1.63
C GLN A 86 11.07 2.12 1.32
N THR A 87 10.67 0.96 0.82
CA THR A 87 9.26 0.67 0.51
C THR A 87 8.38 0.84 1.75
N LEU A 88 8.77 0.22 2.88
CA LEU A 88 8.02 0.28 4.13
C LEU A 88 8.02 1.69 4.74
N ASN A 89 9.11 2.45 4.57
CA ASN A 89 9.18 3.83 5.03
C ASN A 89 8.22 4.75 4.25
N ILE A 90 8.16 4.62 2.92
CA ILE A 90 7.20 5.36 2.08
C ILE A 90 5.78 4.94 2.43
N GLN A 91 5.52 3.63 2.52
CA GLN A 91 4.21 3.09 2.87
C GLN A 91 3.68 3.65 4.20
N LYS A 92 4.55 3.70 5.22
CA LYS A 92 4.20 4.29 6.52
C LYS A 92 3.81 5.76 6.40
N GLN A 93 4.61 6.57 5.70
CA GLN A 93 4.34 8.00 5.52
C GLN A 93 3.04 8.23 4.73
N LEU A 94 2.77 7.44 3.69
CA LEU A 94 1.51 7.51 2.92
C LEU A 94 0.28 7.26 3.80
N LEU A 95 0.35 6.28 4.70
CA LEU A 95 -0.74 6.00 5.64
C LEU A 95 -0.94 7.15 6.63
N GLU A 96 0.14 7.73 7.14
CA GLU A 96 0.06 8.88 8.06
C GLU A 96 -0.55 10.10 7.38
N ILE A 97 -0.19 10.35 6.11
CA ILE A 97 -0.78 11.42 5.29
C ILE A 97 -2.28 11.15 5.09
N ASN A 98 -2.66 9.94 4.70
CA ASN A 98 -4.06 9.58 4.49
C ASN A 98 -4.90 9.71 5.78
N GLU A 99 -4.36 9.30 6.92
CA GLU A 99 -5.01 9.50 8.23
C GLU A 99 -5.17 10.98 8.58
N GLU A 100 -4.18 11.84 8.26
CA GLU A 100 -4.31 13.28 8.47
C GLU A 100 -5.40 13.88 7.59
N MET A 101 -5.48 13.46 6.32
CA MET A 101 -6.50 13.93 5.38
C MET A 101 -7.91 13.51 5.81
N GLN A 102 -8.09 12.27 6.28
CA GLN A 102 -9.39 11.80 6.78
C GLN A 102 -9.86 12.56 8.03
N LYS A 103 -8.96 13.00 8.92
CA LYS A 103 -9.32 13.91 10.03
C LYS A 103 -9.75 15.30 9.56
N LYS A 104 -9.25 15.67 8.37
CA LYS A 104 -9.54 16.86 7.54
C LYS A 104 -10.99 17.02 7.12
N GLU A 105 -11.57 15.90 6.71
CA GLU A 105 -12.86 15.83 6.05
C GLU A 105 -13.96 16.25 7.02
N LYS A 106 -14.41 17.51 6.91
CA LYS A 106 -15.63 17.98 7.55
C LYS A 106 -16.80 17.48 6.71
N ILE A 107 -17.60 16.61 7.30
CA ILE A 107 -18.91 16.23 6.75
C ILE A 107 -19.83 17.42 6.98
N ASP A 108 -20.28 18.07 5.91
CA ASP A 108 -21.28 19.11 6.02
C ASP A 108 -22.63 18.53 6.48
N LYS A 109 -23.56 19.38 6.90
CA LYS A 109 -24.90 19.00 7.37
C LYS A 109 -25.75 18.23 6.33
N HIS A 110 -25.30 18.09 5.08
CA HIS A 110 -25.95 17.36 4.01
C HIS A 110 -25.18 16.09 3.58
N GLY A 111 -24.07 15.76 4.27
CA GLY A 111 -23.26 14.58 3.95
C GLY A 111 -22.29 14.77 2.78
N ILE A 112 -22.05 16.01 2.35
CA ILE A 112 -21.12 16.35 1.27
C ILE A 112 -19.72 16.58 1.87
N ILE A 113 -18.73 15.87 1.33
CA ILE A 113 -17.32 16.14 1.61
C ILE A 113 -16.93 17.36 0.78
N GLU A 114 -16.83 18.54 1.41
CA GLU A 114 -16.18 19.69 0.79
C GLU A 114 -14.67 19.44 0.75
N ILE A 115 -14.18 18.89 -0.37
CA ILE A 115 -12.75 18.91 -0.65
C ILE A 115 -12.43 20.33 -1.12
N GLU A 116 -12.20 21.22 -0.15
CA GLU A 116 -11.72 22.58 -0.42
C GLU A 116 -10.39 22.50 -1.18
N THR A 117 -10.15 23.39 -2.14
CA THR A 117 -8.90 23.49 -2.93
C THR A 117 -7.65 23.55 -2.04
N GLU A 118 -7.80 24.03 -0.80
CA GLU A 118 -6.78 24.03 0.25
C GLU A 118 -6.38 22.61 0.70
N GLY A 119 -7.34 21.67 0.78
CA GLY A 119 -7.09 20.27 1.10
C GLY A 119 -6.24 19.56 0.04
N MET A 120 -6.50 19.81 -1.25
CA MET A 120 -5.70 19.26 -2.35
C MET A 120 -4.28 19.83 -2.37
N THR A 121 -4.13 21.14 -2.13
CA THR A 121 -2.82 21.80 -2.03
C THR A 121 -2.01 21.21 -0.88
N LYS A 122 -2.63 21.09 0.29
CA LYS A 122 -2.00 20.51 1.48
C LYS A 122 -1.64 19.03 1.28
N TYR A 123 -2.47 18.24 0.62
CA TYR A 123 -2.16 16.85 0.30
C TYR A 123 -0.91 16.76 -0.59
N SER A 124 -0.82 17.60 -1.61
CA SER A 124 0.37 17.69 -2.46
C SER A 124 1.62 18.10 -1.67
N GLU A 125 1.53 19.07 -0.76
CA GLU A 125 2.64 19.46 0.12
C GLU A 125 3.12 18.31 1.00
N LEU A 126 2.19 17.55 1.59
CA LEU A 126 2.51 16.39 2.43
C LEU A 126 3.18 15.28 1.63
N LEU A 127 2.71 14.99 0.41
CA LEU A 127 3.36 14.02 -0.49
C LEU A 127 4.78 14.46 -0.88
N ASN A 128 4.97 15.75 -1.14
CA ASN A 128 6.30 16.31 -1.43
C ASN A 128 7.23 16.27 -0.20
N GLY A 129 6.66 16.18 1.02
CA GLY A 129 7.39 16.05 2.28
C GLY A 129 7.83 14.63 2.63
N ILE A 130 7.54 13.62 1.80
CA ILE A 130 7.98 12.24 2.04
C ILE A 130 9.52 12.20 2.08
N THR A 131 10.03 11.63 3.16
CA THR A 131 11.46 11.42 3.40
C THR A 131 11.92 10.05 2.92
N TYR A 132 13.14 9.99 2.37
CA TYR A 132 13.76 8.77 1.84
C TYR A 132 15.02 8.41 2.65
N LEU A 133 15.37 7.12 2.69
CA LEU A 133 16.50 6.55 3.43
C LEU A 133 17.80 6.57 2.62
#